data_AF-R7V9E2-F1
#
_entry.id   AF-R7V9E2-F1
#
_cell.length_a   1.000
_cell.length_b   1.000
_cell.length_c   1.000
_cell.angle_alpha   90.00
_cell.angle_beta   90.00
_cell.angle_gamma   90.00
#
_symmetry.space_group_name_H-M   'P 1'
#
loop_
_entity.id
_entity.type
_entity.pdbx_description
1 polymer ?
#
loop_
_entity_poly.entity_id
_entity_poly.type
_entity_poly.pdbx_seq_one_letter_code
_entity_poly.pdbx_strand_id
1 'polypeptide(L)'
;FRFATKLDVLLMVLGSLCAACHGVALPALMIIFGDMTDSFVMAGTTSLIPSNMTWNDTQDQIDDMMDQLMEDMALYAAYYAAVACGVLFAAYGQVTFWLLASNRQAQKLRCVLFSSVLKQDIGWFDTHEIGELNNRLSE
;
A
#
# COMPACT_ATOMS: atom_id res chain seq x y z
N PHE A 1 3.67 21.09 10.56
CA PHE A 1 4.56 21.37 9.41
C PHE A 1 5.17 22.78 9.39
N ARG A 2 5.25 23.53 10.51
CA ARG A 2 5.83 24.89 10.52
C ARG A 2 7.32 24.93 10.14
N PHE A 3 8.04 23.83 10.34
CA PHE A 3 9.47 23.71 10.02
C PHE A 3 9.76 23.06 8.65
N ALA A 4 8.72 22.61 7.95
CA ALA A 4 8.83 21.94 6.65
C ALA A 4 9.29 22.92 5.57
N THR A 5 10.29 22.52 4.80
CA THR A 5 10.70 23.23 3.58
C THR A 5 9.75 22.92 2.43
N LYS A 6 9.75 23.72 1.35
CA LYS A 6 8.92 23.46 0.17
C LYS A 6 9.14 22.06 -0.42
N LEU A 7 10.37 21.54 -0.32
CA LEU A 7 10.72 20.18 -0.71
C LEU A 7 10.07 19.14 0.21
N ASP A 8 10.06 19.36 1.54
CA ASP A 8 9.42 18.42 2.48
C ASP A 8 7.91 18.36 2.24
N VAL A 9 7.27 19.50 1.90
CA VAL A 9 5.86 19.54 1.52
C VAL A 9 5.60 18.74 0.23
N LEU A 10 6.47 18.88 -0.78
CA LEU A 10 6.38 18.09 -2.00
C LEU A 10 6.50 16.58 -1.71
N LEU A 11 7.47 16.17 -0.88
CA LEU A 11 7.65 14.78 -0.48
C LEU A 11 6.42 14.22 0.24
N MET A 12 5.82 15.00 1.15
CA MET A 12 4.61 14.58 1.87
C MET A 12 3.40 14.42 0.93
N VAL A 13 3.22 15.33 -0.03
CA VAL A 13 2.17 15.21 -1.04
C VAL A 13 2.38 13.95 -1.89
N LEU A 14 3.60 13.74 -2.40
CA LEU A 14 3.92 12.57 -3.21
C LEU A 14 3.73 11.27 -2.42
N GLY A 15 4.20 11.22 -1.17
CA GLY A 15 4.00 10.08 -0.28
C GLY A 15 2.53 9.80 0.02
N SER A 16 1.69 10.83 0.15
CA SER A 16 0.25 10.68 0.34
C SER A 16 -0.47 10.16 -0.91
N LEU A 17 -0.05 10.57 -2.11
CA LEU A 17 -0.57 10.02 -3.37
C LEU A 17 -0.22 8.53 -3.50
N CYS A 18 1.03 8.16 -3.21
CA CYS A 18 1.44 6.75 -3.17
C CYS A 18 0.64 5.94 -2.13
N ALA A 19 0.34 6.54 -0.97
CA ALA A 19 -0.49 5.91 0.06
C ALA A 19 -1.92 5.65 -0.41
N ALA A 20 -2.52 6.60 -1.11
CA ALA A 20 -3.86 6.44 -1.68
C ALA A 20 -3.87 5.30 -2.72
N CYS A 21 -2.90 5.27 -3.63
CA CYS A 21 -2.76 4.20 -4.62
C CYS A 21 -2.58 2.82 -3.95
N HIS A 22 -1.73 2.74 -2.93
CA HIS A 22 -1.52 1.50 -2.17
C HIS A 22 -2.80 1.06 -1.42
N GLY A 23 -3.55 2.00 -0.85
CA GLY A 23 -4.81 1.71 -0.15
C GLY A 23 -5.90 1.09 -1.04
N VAL A 24 -5.96 1.50 -2.31
CA VAL A 24 -6.94 0.96 -3.28
C VAL A 24 -6.60 -0.46 -3.75
N ALA A 25 -5.37 -0.92 -3.54
CA ALA A 25 -4.94 -2.23 -4.02
C ALA A 25 -5.72 -3.41 -3.42
N LEU A 26 -6.06 -3.36 -2.12
CA LEU A 26 -6.83 -4.43 -1.47
C LEU A 26 -8.26 -4.57 -2.05
N PRO A 27 -9.05 -3.49 -2.18
CA PRO A 27 -10.32 -3.55 -2.91
C PRO A 27 -10.18 -4.04 -4.36
N ALA A 28 -9.16 -3.59 -5.09
CA ALA A 28 -8.92 -4.03 -6.46
C ALA A 28 -8.65 -5.54 -6.55
N LEU A 29 -7.87 -6.09 -5.62
CA LEU A 29 -7.63 -7.54 -5.51
C LEU A 29 -8.93 -8.31 -5.24
N MET A 30 -9.84 -7.77 -4.43
CA MET A 30 -11.14 -8.41 -4.16
C MET A 30 -12.03 -8.44 -5.41
N ILE A 31 -11.99 -7.43 -6.27
CA ILE A 31 -12.74 -7.42 -7.52
C ILE A 31 -12.20 -8.51 -8.46
N ILE A 32 -10.88 -8.58 -8.66
CA ILE A 32 -10.25 -9.61 -9.50
C ILE A 32 -10.55 -11.02 -8.94
N PHE A 33 -10.54 -11.18 -7.63
CA PHE A 33 -10.91 -12.45 -6.98
C PHE A 33 -12.37 -12.83 -7.23
N GLY A 34 -13.27 -11.85 -7.23
CA GLY A 34 -14.68 -12.03 -7.57
C GLY A 34 -14.83 -12.56 -8.99
N ASP A 35 -14.25 -11.86 -9.97
CA ASP A 35 -14.34 -12.24 -11.39
C ASP A 35 -13.76 -13.64 -11.64
N MET A 36 -12.63 -13.97 -11.01
CA MET A 36 -12.03 -15.31 -11.09
C MET A 36 -12.96 -16.39 -10.51
N THR A 37 -13.65 -16.09 -9.40
CA THR A 37 -14.60 -17.03 -8.79
C THR A 37 -15.81 -17.26 -9.69
N ASP A 38 -16.32 -16.21 -10.32
CA ASP A 38 -17.46 -16.31 -11.24
C ASP A 38 -17.12 -17.19 -12.46
N SER A 39 -15.91 -17.09 -13.02
CA SER A 39 -15.46 -17.97 -14.11
C SER A 39 -15.43 -19.45 -13.70
N PHE A 40 -14.99 -19.75 -12.47
CA PHE A 40 -15.03 -21.11 -11.94
C PHE A 40 -16.45 -21.64 -11.72
N VAL A 41 -17.34 -20.79 -11.19
CA VAL A 41 -18.75 -21.17 -10.99
C VAL A 41 -19.39 -21.49 -12.33
N MET A 42 -19.17 -20.65 -13.36
CA MET A 42 -19.71 -20.85 -14.70
C MET A 42 -19.27 -22.18 -15.33
N ALA A 43 -17.97 -22.49 -15.25
CA ALA A 43 -17.41 -23.76 -15.72
C ALA A 43 -17.99 -24.96 -14.96
N GLY A 44 -18.15 -24.82 -13.63
CA GLY A 44 -18.76 -25.83 -12.77
C GLY A 44 -20.23 -26.12 -13.12
N THR A 45 -21.07 -25.10 -13.28
CA THR A 45 -22.50 -25.28 -13.62
C THR A 45 -22.72 -25.91 -14.99
N THR A 46 -21.88 -25.57 -15.98
CA THR A 46 -22.04 -26.09 -17.35
C THR A 46 -21.64 -27.57 -17.43
N SER A 47 -20.64 -28.00 -16.66
CA SER A 47 -20.25 -29.41 -16.56
C SER A 47 -21.34 -30.33 -15.94
N LEU A 48 -22.34 -29.76 -15.26
CA LEU A 48 -23.46 -30.48 -14.67
C LEU A 48 -24.67 -30.63 -15.62
N ILE A 49 -24.63 -30.06 -16.84
CA ILE A 49 -25.73 -30.15 -17.81
C ILE A 49 -25.21 -30.71 -19.15
N PRO A 50 -25.33 -32.04 -19.35
CA PRO A 50 -25.85 -32.50 -20.63
C PRO A 50 -26.73 -33.75 -20.44
N SER A 51 -27.99 -33.58 -20.06
CA SER A 51 -28.92 -34.73 -19.94
C SER A 51 -29.53 -35.20 -21.27
N ASN A 52 -29.06 -34.69 -22.42
CA ASN A 52 -29.65 -35.02 -23.73
C ASN A 52 -28.68 -35.04 -24.93
N MET A 53 -27.35 -35.07 -24.73
CA MET A 53 -26.35 -35.13 -25.82
C MET A 53 -25.53 -36.42 -25.78
N THR A 54 -25.16 -36.92 -26.96
CA THR A 54 -24.28 -38.07 -27.19
C THR A 54 -22.91 -37.85 -26.55
N TRP A 55 -22.38 -38.86 -25.86
CA TRP A 55 -21.12 -38.86 -25.08
C TRP A 55 -19.86 -38.30 -25.79
N ASN A 56 -19.86 -38.24 -27.12
CA ASN A 56 -18.74 -37.70 -27.90
C ASN A 56 -18.78 -36.16 -28.01
N ASP A 57 -19.97 -35.56 -28.15
CA ASP A 57 -20.14 -34.08 -28.19
C ASP A 57 -19.90 -33.45 -26.82
N THR A 58 -20.16 -34.20 -25.74
CA THR A 58 -19.96 -33.71 -24.38
C THR A 58 -18.49 -33.63 -23.99
N GLN A 59 -17.61 -34.44 -24.60
CA GLN A 59 -16.18 -34.44 -24.29
C GLN A 59 -15.48 -33.24 -24.94
N ASP A 60 -15.73 -33.00 -26.24
CA ASP A 60 -15.14 -31.85 -26.97
C ASP A 60 -15.59 -30.51 -26.37
N GLN A 61 -16.85 -30.39 -25.92
CA GLN A 61 -17.33 -29.17 -25.25
C GLN A 61 -16.69 -28.93 -23.88
N ILE A 62 -16.35 -30.00 -23.15
CA ILE A 62 -15.65 -29.89 -21.87
C ILE A 62 -14.20 -29.48 -22.10
N ASP A 63 -13.52 -30.06 -23.09
CA ASP A 63 -12.13 -29.75 -23.41
C ASP A 63 -11.98 -28.29 -23.88
N ASP A 64 -12.85 -27.82 -24.80
CA ASP A 64 -12.87 -26.41 -25.25
C ASP A 64 -13.14 -25.43 -24.09
N MET A 65 -14.00 -25.79 -23.13
CA MET A 65 -14.30 -24.96 -21.96
C MET A 65 -13.14 -24.94 -20.96
N MET A 66 -12.45 -26.06 -20.77
CA MET A 66 -11.25 -26.13 -19.91
C MET A 66 -10.10 -25.30 -20.50
N ASP A 67 -9.95 -25.30 -21.82
CA ASP A 67 -8.96 -24.45 -22.51
C ASP A 67 -9.28 -22.95 -22.34
N GLN A 68 -10.55 -22.55 -22.50
CA GLN A 68 -10.98 -21.17 -22.23
C GLN A 68 -10.74 -20.75 -20.78
N LEU A 69 -11.09 -21.62 -19.82
CA LEU A 69 -10.86 -21.37 -18.40
C LEU A 69 -9.36 -21.21 -18.11
N MET A 70 -8.50 -22.03 -18.71
CA MET A 70 -7.05 -21.94 -18.54
C MET A 70 -6.51 -20.60 -19.05
N GLU A 71 -7.02 -20.10 -20.18
CA GLU A 71 -6.64 -18.79 -20.72
C GLU A 71 -7.07 -17.64 -19.78
N ASP A 72 -8.30 -17.69 -19.28
CA ASP A 72 -8.81 -16.70 -18.30
C ASP A 72 -8.01 -16.72 -16.99
N MET A 73 -7.67 -17.90 -16.48
CA MET A 73 -6.83 -18.07 -15.28
C MET A 73 -5.46 -17.40 -15.45
N ALA A 74 -4.85 -17.56 -16.63
CA ALA A 74 -3.56 -16.95 -16.94
C ALA A 74 -3.66 -15.41 -16.97
N LEU A 75 -4.77 -14.87 -17.50
CA LEU A 75 -5.05 -13.43 -17.51
C LEU A 75 -5.22 -12.89 -16.09
N TYR A 76 -6.02 -13.56 -15.24
CA TYR A 76 -6.19 -13.16 -13.83
C TYR A 76 -4.87 -13.20 -13.07
N ALA A 77 -4.04 -14.24 -13.27
CA ALA A 77 -2.71 -14.31 -12.68
C ALA A 77 -1.81 -13.13 -13.11
N ALA A 78 -1.88 -12.72 -14.37
CA ALA A 78 -1.17 -11.54 -14.86
C ALA A 78 -1.68 -10.25 -14.19
N TYR A 79 -2.99 -10.09 -13.97
CA TYR A 79 -3.54 -8.96 -13.22
C TYR A 79 -3.06 -8.93 -11.76
N TYR A 80 -3.02 -10.06 -11.07
CA TYR A 80 -2.45 -10.15 -9.72
C TYR A 80 -0.99 -9.73 -9.68
N ALA A 81 -0.18 -10.18 -10.64
CA ALA A 81 1.23 -9.80 -10.76
C ALA A 81 1.39 -8.29 -11.01
N ALA A 82 0.56 -7.70 -11.88
CA ALA A 82 0.58 -6.27 -12.17
C ALA A 82 0.24 -5.43 -10.93
N VAL A 83 -0.79 -5.82 -10.16
CA VAL A 83 -1.14 -5.16 -8.89
C VAL A 83 -0.01 -5.30 -7.88
N ALA A 84 0.59 -6.48 -7.73
CA ALA A 84 1.72 -6.69 -6.81
C ALA A 84 2.91 -5.79 -7.14
N CYS A 85 3.26 -5.65 -8.41
CA CYS A 85 4.29 -4.70 -8.85
C CYS A 85 3.90 -3.26 -8.52
N GLY A 86 2.67 -2.85 -8.82
CA GLY A 86 2.18 -1.51 -8.49
C GLY A 86 2.25 -1.19 -7.00
N VAL A 87 1.81 -2.14 -6.16
CA VAL A 87 1.89 -2.06 -4.69
C VAL A 87 3.33 -1.96 -4.21
N LEU A 88 4.25 -2.73 -4.77
CA LEU A 88 5.67 -2.69 -4.39
C LEU A 88 6.23 -1.27 -4.52
N PHE A 89 6.02 -0.62 -5.67
CA PHE A 89 6.50 0.74 -5.90
C PHE A 89 5.74 1.78 -5.06
N ALA A 90 4.42 1.65 -4.96
CA ALA A 90 3.59 2.58 -4.18
C ALA A 90 3.91 2.52 -2.68
N ALA A 91 4.03 1.32 -2.10
CA ALA A 91 4.38 1.12 -0.71
C ALA A 91 5.79 1.64 -0.40
N TYR A 92 6.77 1.33 -1.27
CA TYR A 92 8.13 1.84 -1.13
C TYR A 92 8.18 3.38 -1.16
N GLY A 93 7.50 3.99 -2.15
CA GLY A 93 7.43 5.45 -2.28
C GLY A 93 6.75 6.10 -1.08
N GLN A 94 5.61 5.58 -0.64
CA GLN A 94 4.90 6.09 0.53
C GLN A 94 5.79 6.13 1.77
N VAL A 95 6.45 5.00 2.11
CA VAL A 95 7.26 4.90 3.33
C VAL A 95 8.50 5.78 3.24
N THR A 96 9.23 5.72 2.13
CA THR A 96 10.48 6.47 1.97
C THR A 96 10.27 7.99 1.97
N PHE A 97 9.24 8.49 1.27
CA PHE A 97 8.98 9.94 1.23
C PHE A 97 8.52 10.49 2.57
N TRP A 98 7.66 9.77 3.30
CA TRP A 98 7.25 10.16 4.65
C TRP A 98 8.41 10.11 5.64
N LEU A 99 9.23 9.06 5.59
CA LEU A 99 10.36 8.91 6.50
C LEU A 99 11.41 10.00 6.27
N LEU A 100 11.73 10.30 5.00
CA LEU A 100 12.69 11.35 4.66
C LEU A 100 12.19 12.74 5.10
N ALA A 101 10.92 13.05 4.85
CA ALA A 101 10.31 14.31 5.30
C ALA A 101 10.26 14.42 6.83
N SER A 102 9.97 13.32 7.53
CA SER A 102 9.97 13.24 8.99
C SER A 102 11.37 13.48 9.58
N ASN A 103 12.38 12.77 9.07
CA ASN A 103 13.76 12.88 9.55
C ASN A 103 14.30 14.31 9.41
N ARG A 104 14.06 14.96 8.25
CA ARG A 104 14.48 16.35 8.00
C ARG A 104 13.81 17.32 8.99
N GLN A 105 12.52 17.14 9.26
CA GLN A 105 11.80 17.98 10.21
C GLN A 105 12.24 17.73 11.66
N ALA A 106 12.43 16.48 12.06
CA ALA A 106 12.89 16.10 13.40
C ALA A 106 14.28 16.68 13.70
N GLN A 107 15.22 16.57 12.76
CA GLN A 107 16.56 17.15 12.91
C GLN A 107 16.50 18.67 13.12
N LYS A 108 15.72 19.37 12.29
CA LYS A 108 15.58 20.83 12.40
C LYS A 108 14.90 21.25 13.71
N LEU A 109 13.88 20.51 14.14
CA LEU A 109 13.21 20.73 15.41
C LEU A 109 14.18 20.57 16.58
N ARG A 110 14.99 19.50 16.61
CA ARG A 110 16.00 19.26 17.64
C ARG A 110 17.03 20.39 17.72
N CYS A 111 17.51 20.89 16.58
CA CYS A 111 18.44 22.03 16.56
C CYS A 111 17.80 23.32 17.11
N VAL A 112 16.55 23.62 16.71
CA VAL A 112 15.83 24.82 17.17
C VAL A 112 15.50 24.72 18.66
N LEU A 113 15.08 23.54 19.14
CA LEU A 113 14.80 23.29 20.54
C LEU A 113 16.06 23.47 21.39
N PHE A 114 17.17 22.83 21.00
CA PHE A 114 18.44 22.94 21.71
C PHE A 114 18.94 24.40 21.76
N SER A 115 18.89 25.12 20.63
CA SER A 115 19.27 26.54 20.59
C SER A 115 18.37 27.42 21.45
N SER A 116 17.08 27.09 21.57
CA SER A 116 16.13 27.86 22.38
C SER A 116 16.29 27.59 23.87
N VAL A 117 16.61 26.34 24.25
CA VAL A 117 16.91 25.95 25.64
C VAL A 117 18.18 26.64 26.12
N LEU A 118 19.26 26.67 25.33
CA LEU A 118 20.52 27.32 25.70
C LEU A 118 20.41 28.85 25.89
N LYS A 119 19.33 29.47 25.40
CA LYS A 119 19.08 30.91 25.52
C LYS A 119 18.13 31.27 26.68
N GLN A 120 17.66 30.29 27.46
CA GLN A 120 16.83 30.55 28.63
C GLN A 120 17.66 31.16 29.77
N ASP A 121 17.03 31.99 30.59
CA ASP A 121 17.64 32.59 31.77
C ASP A 121 17.90 31.56 32.87
N ILE A 122 18.87 31.84 33.76
CA ILE A 122 19.27 30.90 34.82
C ILE A 122 18.10 30.52 35.75
N GLY A 123 17.18 31.45 36.03
CA GLY A 123 16.00 31.19 36.86
C GLY A 123 14.96 30.25 36.21
N TRP A 124 15.00 30.08 34.89
CA TRP A 124 14.19 29.06 34.20
C TRP A 124 14.72 27.65 34.49
N PHE A 125 16.05 27.48 34.56
CA PHE A 125 16.68 26.20 34.90
C PHE A 125 16.47 25.82 36.37
N ASP A 126 16.37 26.79 37.28
CA ASP A 126 16.07 26.52 38.70
C ASP A 126 14.65 25.98 38.94
N THR A 127 13.73 26.18 37.98
CA THR A 127 12.33 25.73 38.08
C THR A 127 12.00 24.48 37.26
N HIS A 128 12.94 23.99 36.44
CA HIS A 128 12.73 22.83 35.56
C HIS A 128 13.74 21.71 35.86
N GLU A 129 13.26 20.49 36.04
CA GLU A 129 14.12 19.35 36.32
C GLU A 129 14.91 18.93 35.06
N ILE A 130 16.25 18.95 35.16
CA ILE A 130 17.16 18.71 34.02
C ILE A 130 16.98 17.29 33.43
N GLY A 131 16.60 16.32 34.26
CA GLY A 131 16.31 14.94 33.83
C GLY A 131 15.11 14.84 32.89
N GLU A 132 14.05 15.62 33.14
CA GLU A 132 12.89 15.71 32.25
C GLU A 132 13.26 16.38 30.92
N LEU A 133 14.13 17.38 30.97
CA LEU A 133 14.59 18.12 29.79
C LEU A 133 15.42 17.25 28.85
N ASN A 134 16.30 16.41 29.39
CA ASN A 134 17.13 15.50 28.60
C ASN A 134 16.27 14.42 27.91
N ASN A 135 15.25 13.89 28.60
CA ASN A 135 14.28 12.97 27.99
C ASN A 135 13.50 13.65 26.86
N ARG A 136 13.02 14.88 27.05
CA ARG A 136 12.31 15.66 26.00
C ARG A 136 13.16 16.03 24.78
N LEU A 137 14.48 15.96 24.89
CA LEU A 137 15.42 16.23 23.78
C LEU A 137 15.75 14.98 22.96
N SER A 138 15.77 13.81 23.62
CA SER A 138 16.07 12.52 23.00
C SER A 138 14.86 11.83 22.38
N GLU A 139 13.70 11.95 23.02
CA GLU A 139 12.42 11.44 22.52
C GLU A 139 11.86 12.37 21.43
#